data_AF-A0AAD7U5L7-F1
#
_entry.id   AF-A0AAD7U5L7-F1
#
_cell.length_a   1.000
_cell.length_b   1.000
_cell.length_c   1.000
_cell.angle_alpha   90.00
_cell.angle_beta   90.00
_cell.angle_gamma   90.00
#
_symmetry.space_group_name_H-M   'P 1'
#
loop_
_entity.id
_entity.type
_entity.pdbx_description
1 polymer ?
#
loop_
_entity_poly.entity_id
_entity_poly.type
_entity_poly.pdbx_seq_one_letter_code
_entity_poly.pdbx_strand_id
1 'polypeptide(L)'
;MKFYSFLIAFAASVSAVSGALIAAGAPDTTVCASEKIAYETYVGKDHNVKLTYSHCADAPLVAANGHEVAALDKRQSNNVCGAACNTYCWSPSGGGPSESDCTVIADALLYDSQNIGVLFNVTATGTPTDKITMQYGSCLTYFLNQDFTTLVYCRTEWSKLVNWLASDCDASNNAHGGLCVATDQRWYVQVQHS
;
A
#
# COMPACT_ATOMS: atom_id res chain seq x y z
N MET A 1 64.11 -0.87 35.07
CA MET A 1 63.10 -1.55 34.23
C MET A 1 62.00 -0.54 33.93
N LYS A 2 61.74 -0.30 32.64
CA LYS A 2 60.89 0.81 32.13
C LYS A 2 59.40 0.47 32.30
N PHE A 3 58.64 1.33 32.96
CA PHE A 3 57.17 1.25 33.03
C PHE A 3 56.58 1.92 31.78
N TYR A 4 55.81 1.16 31.00
CA TYR A 4 55.08 1.66 29.83
C TYR A 4 53.70 2.17 30.25
N SER A 5 53.43 3.44 29.95
CA SER A 5 52.10 4.05 30.01
C SER A 5 51.21 3.49 28.90
N PHE A 6 50.07 2.90 29.26
CA PHE A 6 49.00 2.56 28.30
C PHE A 6 47.94 3.66 28.33
N LEU A 7 47.85 4.42 27.23
CA LEU A 7 46.73 5.30 26.90
C LEU A 7 45.55 4.45 26.42
N ILE A 8 44.42 4.48 27.14
CA ILE A 8 43.16 3.86 26.70
C ILE A 8 42.40 4.93 25.90
N ALA A 9 42.26 4.69 24.59
CA ALA A 9 41.41 5.50 23.71
C ALA A 9 39.95 5.06 23.86
N PHE A 10 39.09 5.97 24.33
CA PHE A 10 37.63 5.80 24.28
C PHE A 10 37.16 6.11 22.85
N ALA A 11 36.80 5.08 22.09
CA ALA A 11 36.07 5.24 20.83
C ALA A 11 34.57 5.32 21.15
N ALA A 12 34.00 6.54 21.14
CA ALA A 12 32.56 6.72 21.20
C ALA A 12 31.97 6.38 19.82
N SER A 13 31.33 5.21 19.71
CA SER A 13 30.53 4.83 18.55
C SER A 13 29.22 5.63 18.55
N VAL A 14 29.17 6.69 17.74
CA VAL A 14 27.92 7.38 17.43
C VAL A 14 27.15 6.49 16.46
N SER A 15 26.23 5.68 16.97
CA SER A 15 25.22 5.01 16.14
C SER A 15 24.28 6.08 15.59
N ALA A 16 24.57 6.54 14.38
CA ALA A 16 23.66 7.35 13.59
C ALA A 16 22.43 6.50 13.28
N VAL A 17 21.36 6.70 14.05
CA VAL A 17 20.03 6.23 13.68
C VAL A 17 19.60 7.11 12.51
N SER A 18 19.82 6.63 11.29
CA SER A 18 19.19 7.20 10.10
C SER A 18 17.69 6.93 10.18
N GLY A 19 16.98 7.71 10.99
CA GLY A 19 15.53 7.83 10.90
C GLY A 19 15.22 8.49 9.57
N ALA A 20 14.77 7.70 8.59
CA ALA A 20 14.20 8.24 7.38
C ALA A 20 13.00 9.09 7.76
N LEU A 21 13.12 10.40 7.53
CA LEU A 21 12.01 11.34 7.60
C LEU A 21 11.05 10.98 6.45
N ILE A 22 10.00 10.21 6.75
CA ILE A 22 8.82 10.20 5.89
C ILE A 22 8.19 11.58 6.06
N ALA A 23 8.34 12.41 5.02
CA ALA A 23 7.76 13.73 4.99
C ALA A 23 6.25 13.63 5.26
N ALA A 24 5.80 14.43 6.22
CA ALA A 24 4.41 14.60 6.58
C ALA A 24 3.61 15.21 5.42
N GLY A 25 2.40 14.70 5.23
CA GLY A 25 1.47 15.01 4.15
C GLY A 25 1.34 13.79 3.25
N ALA A 26 0.19 13.09 3.28
CA ALA A 26 -0.04 11.94 2.43
C ALA A 26 0.30 12.30 0.99
N PRO A 27 1.38 11.74 0.42
CA PRO A 27 1.58 11.82 -1.00
C PRO A 27 0.63 10.78 -1.59
N ASP A 28 -0.17 11.19 -2.57
CA ASP A 28 -0.54 10.27 -3.63
C ASP A 28 0.79 9.80 -4.23
N THR A 29 1.37 8.72 -3.68
CA THR A 29 2.77 8.31 -3.93
C THR A 29 2.96 7.79 -5.36
N THR A 30 1.91 7.86 -6.17
CA THR A 30 1.97 7.70 -7.62
C THR A 30 1.01 8.72 -8.23
N VAL A 31 1.38 10.01 -8.18
CA VAL A 31 0.64 11.08 -8.88
C VAL A 31 0.58 10.75 -10.35
N CYS A 32 -0.56 10.22 -10.75
CA CYS A 32 -0.86 9.87 -12.11
C CYS A 32 -1.30 11.14 -12.83
N ALA A 33 -0.43 11.75 -13.64
CA ALA A 33 -0.77 12.97 -14.37
C ALA A 33 -2.01 12.80 -15.26
N SER A 34 -2.25 11.57 -15.74
CA SER A 34 -3.46 11.17 -16.43
C SER A 34 -3.81 9.71 -16.09
N GLU A 35 -4.80 9.51 -15.22
CA GLU A 35 -5.34 8.18 -14.89
C GLU A 35 -6.36 7.74 -15.94
N LYS A 36 -6.19 6.54 -16.48
CA LYS A 36 -7.12 5.92 -17.42
C LYS A 36 -7.86 4.77 -16.74
N ILE A 37 -9.18 4.91 -16.67
CA ILE A 37 -10.07 3.85 -16.19
C ILE A 37 -10.20 2.79 -17.30
N ALA A 38 -9.79 1.56 -16.99
CA ALA A 38 -9.93 0.42 -17.88
C ALA A 38 -11.30 -0.25 -17.72
N TYR A 39 -11.80 -0.32 -16.48
CA TYR A 39 -13.06 -0.99 -16.14
C TYR A 39 -13.62 -0.43 -14.84
N GLU A 40 -14.95 -0.35 -14.74
CA GLU A 40 -15.66 0.10 -13.55
C GLU A 40 -16.93 -0.73 -13.35
N THR A 41 -17.23 -1.10 -12.10
CA THR A 41 -18.40 -1.89 -11.74
C THR A 41 -18.77 -1.69 -10.26
N TYR A 42 -19.80 -2.41 -9.80
CA TYR A 42 -20.19 -2.46 -8.40
C TYR A 42 -20.20 -3.90 -7.88
N VAL A 43 -19.57 -4.12 -6.73
CA VAL A 43 -19.34 -5.44 -6.13
C VAL A 43 -19.92 -5.57 -4.73
N GLY A 44 -19.78 -6.77 -4.15
CA GLY A 44 -20.35 -7.13 -2.86
C GLY A 44 -21.80 -7.57 -2.95
N LYS A 45 -22.32 -8.06 -1.83
CA LYS A 45 -23.67 -8.63 -1.71
C LYS A 45 -24.77 -7.67 -2.18
N ASP A 46 -24.63 -6.39 -1.84
CA ASP A 46 -25.63 -5.37 -2.12
C ASP A 46 -25.32 -4.54 -3.38
N HIS A 47 -24.25 -4.89 -4.13
CA HIS A 47 -23.77 -4.15 -5.31
C HIS A 47 -23.63 -2.64 -5.08
N ASN A 48 -23.08 -2.27 -3.93
CA ASN A 48 -22.96 -0.88 -3.48
C ASN A 48 -21.51 -0.40 -3.37
N VAL A 49 -20.53 -1.29 -3.45
CA VAL A 49 -19.11 -0.92 -3.42
C VAL A 49 -18.62 -0.67 -4.85
N LYS A 50 -18.23 0.56 -5.14
CA LYS A 50 -17.67 0.93 -6.44
C LYS A 50 -16.29 0.29 -6.59
N LEU A 51 -16.06 -0.45 -7.66
CA LEU A 51 -14.78 -1.07 -8.02
C LEU A 51 -14.29 -0.48 -9.35
N THR A 52 -13.09 0.07 -9.35
CA THR A 52 -12.47 0.68 -10.53
C THR A 52 -11.10 0.07 -10.76
N TYR A 53 -10.84 -0.37 -11.99
CA TYR A 53 -9.52 -0.75 -12.47
C TYR A 53 -8.97 0.38 -13.34
N SER A 54 -7.77 0.83 -13.05
CA SER A 54 -7.14 1.94 -13.75
C SER A 54 -5.63 1.77 -13.82
N HIS A 55 -5.01 2.56 -14.69
CA HIS A 55 -3.55 2.68 -14.85
C HIS A 55 -3.23 4.09 -15.31
N CYS A 56 -1.96 4.47 -15.24
CA CYS A 56 -1.53 5.75 -15.82
C CYS A 56 -1.40 5.67 -17.33
N ALA A 57 -1.96 6.68 -18.02
CA ALA A 57 -1.82 6.83 -19.46
C ALA A 57 -0.38 7.18 -19.87
N ASP A 58 0.32 7.92 -19.00
CA ASP A 58 1.74 8.26 -19.15
C ASP A 58 2.54 7.60 -18.02
N ALA A 59 3.64 6.91 -18.37
CA ALA A 59 4.45 6.17 -17.40
C ALA A 59 5.28 7.10 -16.49
N PRO A 60 5.14 7.05 -15.15
CA PRO A 60 6.19 7.48 -14.26
C PRO A 60 7.06 6.26 -13.91
N LEU A 61 8.30 6.27 -14.38
CA LEU A 61 9.35 5.38 -13.88
C LEU A 61 9.86 5.94 -12.56
N VAL A 62 9.10 5.91 -11.46
CA VAL A 62 9.66 6.31 -10.16
C VAL A 62 9.05 5.51 -9.02
N ALA A 63 9.90 4.79 -8.29
CA ALA A 63 9.55 4.23 -6.98
C ALA A 63 9.25 5.36 -5.98
N ALA A 64 8.68 5.04 -4.81
CA ALA A 64 8.34 6.00 -3.75
C ALA A 64 9.54 6.83 -3.22
N ASN A 65 10.77 6.50 -3.64
CA ASN A 65 12.01 7.20 -3.36
C ASN A 65 12.55 8.03 -4.56
N GLY A 66 11.82 8.13 -5.67
CA GLY A 66 12.18 8.96 -6.83
C GLY A 66 13.13 8.31 -7.85
N HIS A 67 13.37 7.00 -7.80
CA HIS A 67 14.26 6.29 -8.74
C HIS A 67 13.50 5.53 -9.84
N GLU A 68 14.00 5.60 -11.08
CA GLU A 68 13.53 4.76 -12.19
C GLU A 68 13.66 3.27 -11.87
N VAL A 69 12.53 2.57 -11.89
CA VAL A 69 12.47 1.13 -11.66
C VAL A 69 12.87 0.40 -12.94
N ALA A 70 14.15 0.46 -13.28
CA ALA A 70 14.74 -0.26 -14.40
C ALA A 70 15.54 -1.46 -13.86
N ALA A 71 14.85 -2.51 -13.42
CA ALA A 71 15.52 -3.79 -13.17
C ALA A 71 14.53 -4.96 -13.29
N LEU A 72 14.77 -5.81 -14.28
CA LEU A 72 14.23 -7.16 -14.33
C LEU A 72 14.82 -7.94 -13.13
N ASP A 73 14.10 -7.94 -12.02
CA ASP A 73 14.52 -8.64 -10.83
C ASP A 73 14.26 -10.16 -10.96
N LYS A 74 14.91 -10.93 -10.08
CA LYS A 74 14.81 -12.39 -9.97
C LYS A 74 13.35 -12.85 -10.04
N ARG A 75 13.05 -13.98 -10.70
CA ARG A 75 11.69 -14.58 -10.76
C ARG A 75 11.12 -14.74 -9.34
N GLN A 76 10.36 -13.75 -8.89
CA GLN A 76 9.61 -13.81 -7.67
C GLN A 76 8.25 -14.45 -7.97
N SER A 77 7.61 -15.00 -6.94
CA SER A 77 6.22 -15.45 -7.09
C SER A 77 5.37 -14.22 -7.43
N ASN A 78 4.60 -14.31 -8.50
CA ASN A 78 3.59 -13.31 -8.83
C ASN A 78 2.41 -13.39 -7.87
N ASN A 79 2.20 -14.53 -7.22
CA ASN A 79 1.24 -14.64 -6.13
C ASN A 79 1.85 -14.08 -4.85
N VAL A 80 1.30 -12.94 -4.41
CA VAL A 80 1.68 -12.19 -3.22
C VAL A 80 0.61 -12.25 -2.13
N CYS A 81 -0.37 -13.16 -2.25
CA CYS A 81 -1.36 -13.41 -1.21
C CYS A 81 -0.69 -13.78 0.12
N GLY A 82 -1.03 -13.06 1.19
CA GLY A 82 -0.46 -13.28 2.53
C GLY A 82 1.02 -12.92 2.64
N ALA A 83 1.61 -12.27 1.63
CA ALA A 83 2.96 -11.74 1.74
C ALA A 83 2.99 -10.64 2.80
N ALA A 84 4.05 -10.63 3.61
CA ALA A 84 4.25 -9.62 4.64
C ALA A 84 4.43 -8.22 4.03
N CYS A 85 3.92 -7.23 4.73
CA CYS A 85 4.11 -5.82 4.41
C CYS A 85 4.40 -5.01 5.67
N ASN A 86 5.01 -3.85 5.49
CA ASN A 86 5.20 -2.87 6.54
C ASN A 86 4.02 -1.90 6.52
N THR A 87 3.37 -1.73 7.67
CA THR A 87 2.21 -0.86 7.85
C THR A 87 2.62 0.51 8.35
N TYR A 88 2.00 1.56 7.81
CA TYR A 88 2.25 2.95 8.18
C TYR A 88 0.91 3.68 8.29
N CYS A 89 0.71 4.39 9.39
CA CYS A 89 -0.38 5.34 9.54
C CYS A 89 0.14 6.76 9.29
N TRP A 90 -0.63 7.59 8.60
CA TRP A 90 -0.22 8.98 8.36
C TRP A 90 -0.71 9.91 9.47
N SER A 91 0.22 10.28 10.36
CA SER A 91 0.02 11.21 11.48
C SER A 91 1.10 12.31 11.47
N PRO A 92 0.84 13.50 12.04
CA PRO A 92 -0.41 13.94 12.64
C PRO A 92 -1.38 14.48 11.58
N SER A 93 -2.60 13.95 11.52
CA SER A 93 -3.71 14.57 10.80
C SER A 93 -4.98 13.80 11.15
N GLY A 94 -5.98 14.46 11.72
CA GLY A 94 -7.31 13.86 11.89
C GLY A 94 -8.02 13.70 10.53
N GLY A 95 -9.18 13.03 10.55
CA GLY A 95 -10.06 12.92 9.35
C GLY A 95 -9.88 11.64 8.53
N GLY A 96 -9.47 10.54 9.15
CA GLY A 96 -9.49 9.22 8.52
C GLY A 96 -10.90 8.78 8.09
N PRO A 97 -11.00 7.75 7.23
CA PRO A 97 -12.29 7.24 6.78
C PRO A 97 -13.07 6.64 7.95
N SER A 98 -14.40 6.56 7.80
CA SER A 98 -15.23 5.85 8.78
C SER A 98 -14.92 4.35 8.75
N GLU A 99 -14.63 3.76 9.91
CA GLU A 99 -14.44 2.32 10.07
C GLU A 99 -15.65 1.51 9.56
N SER A 100 -16.87 2.02 9.77
CA SER A 100 -18.09 1.38 9.28
C SER A 100 -18.16 1.32 7.75
N ASP A 101 -17.67 2.36 7.08
CA ASP A 101 -17.69 2.43 5.61
C ASP A 101 -16.63 1.49 5.03
N CYS A 102 -15.45 1.42 5.67
CA CYS A 102 -14.40 0.48 5.27
C CYS A 102 -14.81 -0.98 5.52
N THR A 103 -15.58 -1.25 6.57
CA THR A 103 -16.14 -2.59 6.85
C THR A 103 -17.03 -3.06 5.69
N VAL A 104 -17.82 -2.17 5.07
CA VAL A 104 -18.65 -2.54 3.90
C VAL A 104 -17.78 -2.98 2.72
N ILE A 105 -16.66 -2.30 2.47
CA ILE A 105 -15.68 -2.71 1.44
C ILE A 105 -15.05 -4.07 1.80
N ALA A 106 -14.64 -4.24 3.05
CA ALA A 106 -14.04 -5.47 3.54
C ALA A 106 -15.01 -6.67 3.43
N ASP A 107 -16.29 -6.47 3.73
CA ASP A 107 -17.34 -7.48 3.59
C ASP A 107 -17.64 -7.79 2.12
N ALA A 108 -17.63 -6.79 1.23
CA ALA A 108 -17.76 -7.01 -0.20
C ALA A 108 -16.64 -7.89 -0.76
N LEU A 109 -15.38 -7.66 -0.32
CA LEU A 109 -14.25 -8.52 -0.66
C LEU A 109 -14.44 -9.97 -0.17
N LEU A 110 -14.95 -10.16 1.05
CA LEU A 110 -15.23 -11.51 1.58
C LEU A 110 -16.36 -12.19 0.81
N TYR A 111 -17.44 -11.46 0.50
CA TYR A 111 -18.52 -11.99 -0.31
C TYR A 111 -18.02 -12.44 -1.69
N ASP A 112 -17.29 -11.59 -2.39
CA ASP A 112 -16.71 -11.94 -3.70
C ASP A 112 -15.75 -13.12 -3.58
N SER A 113 -14.97 -13.23 -2.50
CA SER A 113 -14.06 -14.35 -2.29
C SER A 113 -14.76 -15.71 -2.29
N GLN A 114 -16.01 -15.75 -1.80
CA GLN A 114 -16.83 -16.95 -1.70
C GLN A 114 -17.62 -17.24 -2.98
N ASN A 115 -17.90 -16.22 -3.80
CA ASN A 115 -18.80 -16.33 -4.96
C ASN A 115 -18.07 -16.36 -6.31
N ILE A 116 -16.95 -15.63 -6.43
CA ILE A 116 -16.16 -15.53 -7.68
C ILE A 116 -14.70 -15.97 -7.50
N GLY A 117 -14.32 -16.34 -6.27
CA GLY A 117 -13.03 -16.94 -5.94
C GLY A 117 -12.13 -16.02 -5.12
N VAL A 118 -11.20 -16.62 -4.38
CA VAL A 118 -10.34 -15.92 -3.40
C VAL A 118 -9.30 -15.02 -4.06
N LEU A 119 -8.78 -15.42 -5.23
CA LEU A 119 -7.68 -14.74 -5.90
C LEU A 119 -8.17 -13.77 -6.99
N PHE A 120 -7.45 -12.68 -7.18
CA PHE A 120 -7.64 -11.76 -8.29
C PHE A 120 -6.29 -11.32 -8.86
N ASN A 121 -6.29 -10.97 -10.14
CA ASN A 121 -5.12 -10.45 -10.83
C ASN A 121 -5.11 -8.92 -10.71
N VAL A 122 -3.94 -8.39 -10.42
CA VAL A 122 -3.60 -6.98 -10.59
C VAL A 122 -2.72 -6.92 -11.83
N THR A 123 -3.39 -6.90 -12.98
CA THR A 123 -2.75 -6.95 -14.30
C THR A 123 -1.72 -5.83 -14.41
N ALA A 124 -0.58 -6.10 -15.05
CA ALA A 124 0.33 -5.03 -15.47
C ALA A 124 0.02 -4.64 -16.93
N THR A 125 -0.32 -3.38 -17.20
CA THR A 125 -0.53 -2.85 -18.56
C THR A 125 0.75 -2.31 -19.19
N GLY A 126 1.89 -2.92 -18.87
CA GLY A 126 3.22 -2.46 -19.29
C GLY A 126 3.76 -1.28 -18.48
N THR A 127 3.05 -0.86 -17.44
CA THR A 127 3.43 0.21 -16.51
C THR A 127 3.27 -0.25 -15.07
N PRO A 128 4.12 0.17 -14.12
CA PRO A 128 4.01 -0.16 -12.70
C PRO A 128 2.99 0.76 -11.98
N THR A 129 1.82 0.95 -12.60
CA THR A 129 0.81 1.93 -12.14
C THR A 129 -0.60 1.35 -12.10
N ASP A 130 -0.74 0.05 -12.33
CA ASP A 130 -2.03 -0.61 -12.31
C ASP A 130 -2.62 -0.60 -10.90
N LYS A 131 -3.82 -0.04 -10.82
CA LYS A 131 -4.52 0.24 -9.59
C LYS A 131 -5.90 -0.40 -9.61
N ILE A 132 -6.26 -1.03 -8.51
CA ILE A 132 -7.63 -1.48 -8.25
C ILE A 132 -8.12 -0.69 -7.05
N THR A 133 -9.11 0.18 -7.29
CA THR A 133 -9.70 1.04 -6.27
C THR A 133 -11.07 0.52 -5.90
N MET A 134 -11.36 0.47 -4.60
CA MET A 134 -12.70 0.25 -4.05
C MET A 134 -13.12 1.44 -3.21
N GLN A 135 -14.37 1.88 -3.38
CA GLN A 135 -14.91 3.03 -2.66
C GLN A 135 -16.34 2.75 -2.17
N TYR A 136 -16.59 3.15 -0.92
CA TYR A 136 -17.91 3.18 -0.31
C TYR A 136 -17.96 4.26 0.78
N GLY A 137 -18.97 5.13 0.74
CA GLY A 137 -19.09 6.22 1.72
C GLY A 137 -17.83 7.09 1.76
N SER A 138 -17.28 7.27 2.96
CA SER A 138 -16.02 7.97 3.22
C SER A 138 -14.77 7.13 2.99
N CYS A 139 -14.89 5.82 2.82
CA CYS A 139 -13.75 4.93 2.70
C CYS A 139 -13.33 4.74 1.24
N LEU A 140 -12.05 4.97 0.97
CA LEU A 140 -11.39 4.61 -0.28
C LEU A 140 -10.21 3.71 0.05
N THR A 141 -10.15 2.56 -0.61
CA THR A 141 -8.96 1.70 -0.57
C THR A 141 -8.51 1.38 -1.97
N TYR A 142 -7.22 1.16 -2.17
CA TYR A 142 -6.73 0.63 -3.41
C TYR A 142 -5.53 -0.28 -3.22
N PHE A 143 -5.36 -1.22 -4.15
CA PHE A 143 -4.14 -1.97 -4.35
C PHE A 143 -3.43 -1.37 -5.55
N LEU A 144 -2.15 -0.99 -5.39
CA LEU A 144 -1.29 -0.59 -6.51
C LEU A 144 -0.25 -1.68 -6.81
N ASN A 145 -0.19 -2.11 -8.06
CA ASN A 145 0.89 -2.93 -8.59
C ASN A 145 2.01 -2.03 -9.13
N GLN A 146 3.15 -2.04 -8.45
CA GLN A 146 4.37 -1.32 -8.82
C GLN A 146 5.38 -2.20 -9.58
N ASP A 147 4.99 -3.44 -9.89
CA ASP A 147 5.76 -4.36 -10.72
C ASP A 147 5.35 -4.21 -12.20
N PHE A 148 6.24 -4.58 -13.10
CA PHE A 148 5.95 -4.69 -14.53
C PHE A 148 5.27 -6.01 -14.89
N THR A 149 5.07 -6.89 -13.92
CA THR A 149 4.40 -8.18 -14.07
C THR A 149 3.04 -8.18 -13.38
N THR A 150 2.09 -8.95 -13.92
CA THR A 150 0.80 -9.18 -13.26
C THR A 150 1.03 -9.85 -11.91
N LEU A 151 0.57 -9.20 -10.84
CA LEU A 151 0.51 -9.78 -9.51
C LEU A 151 -0.82 -10.49 -9.29
N VAL A 152 -0.81 -11.47 -8.39
CA VAL A 152 -2.01 -12.15 -7.89
C VAL A 152 -2.10 -11.90 -6.40
N TYR A 153 -3.22 -11.34 -5.95
CA TYR A 153 -3.49 -11.11 -4.54
C TYR A 153 -4.82 -11.75 -4.15
N CYS A 154 -5.09 -11.81 -2.85
CA CYS A 154 -6.29 -12.45 -2.32
C CYS A 154 -7.22 -11.45 -1.65
N ARG A 155 -8.50 -11.57 -1.97
CA ARG A 155 -9.57 -10.72 -1.43
C ARG A 155 -9.67 -10.82 0.09
N THR A 156 -9.40 -11.99 0.65
CA THR A 156 -9.44 -12.25 2.09
C THR A 156 -8.37 -11.49 2.87
N GLU A 157 -7.15 -11.37 2.33
CA GLU A 157 -6.08 -10.61 2.99
C GLU A 157 -6.27 -9.10 2.78
N TRP A 158 -6.75 -8.70 1.60
CA TRP A 158 -7.13 -7.30 1.39
C TRP A 158 -8.25 -6.86 2.35
N SER A 159 -9.27 -7.70 2.55
CA SER A 159 -10.36 -7.45 3.50
C SER A 159 -9.85 -7.23 4.93
N LYS A 160 -9.00 -8.13 5.44
CA LYS A 160 -8.38 -7.98 6.77
C LYS A 160 -7.58 -6.70 6.89
N LEU A 161 -6.82 -6.37 5.84
CA LEU A 161 -5.97 -5.20 5.83
C LEU A 161 -6.75 -3.90 5.78
N VAL A 162 -7.86 -3.85 5.04
CA VAL A 162 -8.78 -2.70 5.02
C VAL A 162 -9.34 -2.43 6.40
N ASN A 163 -9.84 -3.48 7.08
CA ASN A 163 -10.35 -3.33 8.44
C ASN A 163 -9.26 -2.88 9.43
N TRP A 164 -8.08 -3.50 9.37
CA TRP A 164 -6.98 -3.14 10.27
C TRP A 164 -6.49 -1.71 10.05
N LEU A 165 -6.30 -1.29 8.80
CA LEU A 165 -5.89 0.10 8.49
C LEU A 165 -6.99 1.10 8.89
N ALA A 166 -8.26 0.74 8.72
CA ALA A 166 -9.38 1.59 9.08
C ALA A 166 -9.59 1.69 10.60
N SER A 167 -9.16 0.71 11.40
CA SER A 167 -9.22 0.76 12.87
C SER A 167 -7.99 1.42 13.49
N ASP A 168 -6.79 1.10 12.99
CA ASP A 168 -5.53 1.49 13.62
C ASP A 168 -4.99 2.81 13.04
N CYS A 169 -5.39 3.17 11.81
CA CYS A 169 -4.99 4.42 11.15
C CYS A 169 -6.19 5.38 10.96
N ASP A 170 -7.09 5.41 11.94
CA ASP A 170 -8.31 6.21 11.92
C ASP A 170 -8.16 7.60 12.59
N ALA A 171 -9.25 8.37 12.57
CA ALA A 171 -9.29 9.67 13.22
C ALA A 171 -9.08 9.58 14.75
N SER A 172 -9.54 8.51 15.41
CA SER A 172 -9.35 8.29 16.85
C SER A 172 -7.88 8.11 17.23
N ASN A 173 -7.07 7.60 16.30
CA ASN A 173 -5.63 7.46 16.41
C ASN A 173 -4.84 8.67 15.85
N ASN A 174 -5.52 9.80 15.57
CA ASN A 174 -4.92 10.99 14.97
C ASN A 174 -4.23 10.71 13.61
N ALA A 175 -4.83 9.82 12.83
CA ALA A 175 -4.42 9.47 11.49
C ALA A 175 -5.56 9.73 10.48
N HIS A 176 -5.18 9.82 9.20
CA HIS A 176 -6.12 10.08 8.09
C HIS A 176 -6.17 8.92 7.09
N GLY A 177 -5.87 7.72 7.58
CA GLY A 177 -5.61 6.55 6.77
C GLY A 177 -4.17 6.06 6.92
N GLY A 178 -3.88 5.01 6.18
CA GLY A 178 -2.58 4.38 6.18
C GLY A 178 -2.38 3.48 4.97
N LEU A 179 -1.20 2.87 4.92
CA LEU A 179 -0.84 1.93 3.88
C LEU A 179 -0.04 0.75 4.42
N CYS A 180 -0.03 -0.32 3.65
CA CYS A 180 0.79 -1.51 3.84
C CYS A 180 1.62 -1.71 2.57
N VAL A 181 2.93 -1.54 2.70
CA VAL A 181 3.90 -1.63 1.60
C VAL A 181 4.59 -2.97 1.65
N ALA A 182 4.59 -3.70 0.54
CA ALA A 182 5.30 -4.97 0.42
C ALA A 182 6.78 -4.81 0.85
N THR A 183 7.35 -5.83 1.49
CA THR A 183 8.77 -5.79 1.90
C THR A 183 9.72 -5.67 0.71
N ASP A 184 9.30 -6.15 -0.46
CA ASP A 184 10.00 -6.03 -1.74
C ASP A 184 9.58 -4.79 -2.56
N GLN A 185 8.69 -3.95 -2.02
CA GLN A 185 8.19 -2.70 -2.62
C GLN A 185 7.50 -2.87 -3.99
N ARG A 186 7.05 -4.07 -4.34
CA ARG A 186 6.36 -4.32 -5.62
C ARG A 186 4.88 -3.98 -5.62
N TRP A 187 4.31 -3.79 -4.45
CA TRP A 187 2.91 -3.42 -4.29
C TRP A 187 2.69 -2.72 -2.97
N TYR A 188 1.59 -1.99 -2.89
CA TYR A 188 1.04 -1.55 -1.63
C TYR A 188 -0.48 -1.52 -1.66
N VAL A 189 -1.07 -1.62 -0.48
CA VAL A 189 -2.50 -1.38 -0.26
C VAL A 189 -2.63 -0.15 0.62
N GLN A 190 -3.53 0.75 0.23
CA GLN A 190 -3.78 2.01 0.92
C GLN A 190 -5.24 2.10 1.32
N VAL A 191 -5.51 2.71 2.47
CA VAL A 191 -6.84 3.09 2.96
C VAL A 191 -6.78 4.56 3.35
N GLN A 192 -7.74 5.35 2.86
CA GLN A 192 -7.82 6.77 3.14
C GLN A 192 -9.27 7.26 3.05
N HIS A 193 -9.47 8.50 3.49
CA HIS A 193 -10.73 9.20 3.24
C HIS A 193 -10.87 9.51 1.74
N SER A 194 -12.05 9.29 1.17
CA SER A 194 -12.36 9.60 -0.24
C SER A 194 -12.51 11.09 -0.54
#